data_AF-S6WEF8-F1
#
_entry.id   AF-S6WEF8-F1
#
_cell.length_a   1.000
_cell.length_b   1.000
_cell.length_c   1.000
_cell.angle_alpha   90.00
_cell.angle_beta   90.00
_cell.angle_gamma   90.00
#
_symmetry.space_group_name_H-M   'P 1'
#
loop_
_entity.id
_entity.type
_entity.pdbx_description
1 polymer ?
#
loop_
_entity_poly.entity_id
_entity_poly.type
_entity_poly.pdbx_seq_one_letter_code
_entity_poly.pdbx_strand_id
1 'polypeptide(L)' 'MLKNQLKDPSLLMDRAYVDGQWISADDGAMLAISDPATGEVIAQVPALQGAETRRAI' A
#
# COMPACT_ATOMS: atom_id res chain seq x y z
N MET A 1 11.88 -11.98 2.56
CA MET A 1 10.89 -10.91 2.34
C MET A 1 10.59 -10.21 3.65
N LEU A 2 10.54 -8.87 3.64
CA LEU A 2 10.41 -7.97 4.81
C LEU A 2 9.26 -8.36 5.75
N LYS A 3 8.14 -8.85 5.21
CA LYS A 3 6.98 -9.34 5.96
C LYS A 3 7.32 -10.38 7.04
N ASN A 4 8.26 -11.28 6.76
CA ASN A 4 8.64 -12.37 7.68
C ASN A 4 9.66 -11.92 8.74
N GLN A 5 10.17 -10.69 8.66
CA GLN A 5 11.12 -10.12 9.62
C GLN A 5 10.42 -9.30 10.71
N LEU A 6 9.14 -8.97 10.52
CA LEU A 6 8.33 -8.25 11.50
C LEU A 6 7.86 -9.19 12.61
N LYS A 7 7.82 -8.70 13.84
CA LYS A 7 7.18 -9.41 14.97
C LYS A 7 5.70 -9.64 14.71
N ASP A 8 5.06 -8.66 14.06
CA ASP A 8 3.70 -8.76 13.56
C ASP A 8 3.69 -8.48 12.05
N PRO A 9 3.62 -9.53 11.21
CA PRO A 9 3.56 -9.41 9.76
C PRO A 9 2.31 -8.70 9.23
N SER A 10 1.25 -8.55 10.04
CA SER A 10 0.01 -7.89 9.63
C SER A 10 0.14 -6.36 9.54
N LEU A 11 1.15 -5.79 10.20
CA LEU A 11 1.42 -4.35 10.16
C LEU A 11 1.94 -3.88 8.80
N LEU A 12 2.47 -4.80 7.98
CA LEU A 12 2.81 -4.50 6.58
C LEU A 12 1.55 -4.63 5.73
N MET A 13 0.85 -3.51 5.55
CA MET A 13 -0.34 -3.40 4.71
C MET A 13 -0.01 -2.85 3.31
N ASP A 14 -0.61 -3.48 2.30
CA ASP A 14 -0.46 -3.20 0.87
C ASP A 14 -1.72 -2.56 0.25
N ARG A 15 -2.61 -2.04 1.11
CA ARG A 15 -3.88 -1.39 0.77
C ARG A 15 -3.96 -0.03 1.45
N ALA A 16 -4.81 0.85 0.94
CA ALA A 16 -5.08 2.14 1.56
C ALA A 16 -6.28 2.05 2.50
N TYR A 17 -6.26 2.79 3.61
CA TYR A 17 -7.37 2.84 4.55
C TYR A 17 -8.22 4.09 4.29
N VAL A 18 -9.44 3.89 3.79
CA VAL A 18 -10.38 4.95 3.40
C VAL A 18 -11.75 4.58 3.94
N ASP A 19 -12.41 5.52 4.65
CA ASP A 19 -13.75 5.36 5.21
C ASP A 19 -13.94 4.04 6.01
N GLY A 20 -12.96 3.71 6.85
CA GLY A 20 -13.01 2.50 7.67
C GLY A 20 -12.67 1.20 6.93
N GLN A 21 -12.28 1.26 5.66
CA GLN A 21 -12.07 0.11 4.80
C GLN A 21 -10.66 0.08 4.19
N TRP A 22 -10.12 -1.14 4.02
CA TRP A 22 -8.89 -1.37 3.27
C TRP A 22 -9.21 -1.57 1.78
N ILE A 23 -8.84 -0.60 0.95
CA ILE A 23 -9.16 -0.55 -0.47
C ILE A 23 -7.92 -0.62 -1.37
N SER A 24 -8.14 -1.00 -2.62
CA SER A 24 -7.22 -0.80 -3.75
C SER A 24 -7.62 0.42 -4.56
N ALA A 25 -6.79 0.87 -5.50
CA ALA A 25 -7.18 1.87 -6.48
C ALA A 25 -8.25 1.29 -7.42
N ASP A 26 -9.25 2.07 -7.80
CA ASP A 26 -10.36 1.63 -8.66
C ASP A 26 -9.86 1.21 -10.06
N ASP A 27 -8.81 1.87 -10.54
CA ASP A 27 -8.14 1.58 -11.82
C ASP A 27 -7.08 0.47 -11.72
N GLY A 28 -6.87 -0.08 -10.51
CA GLY A 28 -5.86 -1.09 -10.24
C GLY A 28 -4.41 -0.56 -10.25
N ALA A 29 -4.19 0.75 -10.32
CA ALA A 29 -2.85 1.32 -10.31
C ALA A 29 -2.13 1.05 -8.98
N MET A 30 -0.86 0.65 -9.08
CA MET A 30 -0.01 0.30 -7.94
C MET A 30 1.31 1.06 -8.02
N LEU A 31 1.86 1.41 -6.86
CA LEU A 31 3.18 2.01 -6.68
C LEU A 31 4.10 0.99 -6.00
N ALA A 32 5.23 0.70 -6.63
CA ALA A 32 6.28 -0.10 -6.00
C ALA A 32 7.04 0.74 -4.98
N ILE A 33 7.16 0.22 -3.76
CA ILE A 33 7.99 0.80 -2.71
C ILE A 33 9.30 0.03 -2.68
N SER A 34 10.41 0.74 -2.87
CA SER A 34 11.75 0.16 -2.83
C SER A 34 12.53 0.61 -1.60
N ASP A 35 13.39 -0.28 -1.10
CA ASP A 35 14.42 0.07 -0.12
C ASP A 35 15.50 0.92 -0.80
N PRO A 36 15.74 2.17 -0.37
CA PRO A 36 16.75 3.04 -1.00
C PRO A 36 18.19 2.56 -0.80
N ALA A 37 18.46 1.68 0.16
CA ALA A 37 19.81 1.16 0.40
C ALA A 37 20.18 -0.02 -0.53
N THR A 38 19.19 -0.81 -0.97
CA THR A 38 19.41 -2.04 -1.75
C THR A 38 18.76 -2.01 -3.13
N GLY A 39 17.74 -1.17 -3.33
CA GLY A 39 16.89 -1.14 -4.51
C GLY A 39 15.83 -2.25 -4.55
N GLU A 40 15.74 -3.12 -3.54
CA GLU A 40 14.75 -4.21 -3.49
C GLU A 40 13.34 -3.64 -3.31
N VAL A 41 12.36 -4.17 -4.06
CA VAL A 41 10.94 -3.82 -3.87
C VAL A 41 10.42 -4.52 -2.62
N ILE A 42 10.01 -3.74 -1.63
CA ILE A 42 9.54 -4.24 -0.33
C ILE A 42 8.02 -4.41 -0.27
N ALA A 43 7.27 -3.63 -1.06
CA ALA A 43 5.81 -3.70 -1.14
C ALA A 43 5.29 -3.06 -2.43
N GLN A 44 4.03 -3.32 -2.76
CA GLN A 44 3.26 -2.54 -3.73
C GLN A 44 2.01 -2.00 -3.04
N VAL A 45 1.75 -0.70 -3.17
CA VAL A 45 0.59 -0.04 -2.54
C VAL A 45 -0.27 0.61 -3.62
N PRO A 46 -1.59 0.77 -3.43
CA PRO A 46 -2.44 1.37 -4.44
C PRO A 46 -2.07 2.83 -4.70
N ALA A 47 -2.00 3.20 -5.97
CA ALA A 47 -1.83 4.58 -6.41
C ALA A 47 -3.22 5.22 -6.55
N LEU A 48 -3.83 5.58 -5.41
CA LEU A 48 -5.16 6.18 -5.36
C LEU A 48 -5.23 7.48 -6.18
N GLN A 49 -6.39 7.73 -6.80
CA GLN A 49 -6.64 8.88 -7.65
C GLN A 49 -7.70 9.80 -7.02
N GLY A 50 -8.17 10.77 -7.79
CA GLY A 50 -9.15 11.75 -7.32
C GLY A 50 -10.49 11.14 -6.89
N ALA A 51 -10.90 9.98 -7.41
CA ALA A 51 -12.18 9.37 -7.06
C ALA A 51 -12.14 8.75 -5.65
N GLU A 52 -11.07 8.04 -5.33
CA GLU A 52 -10.74 7.49 -4.01
C GLU A 52 -10.55 8.61 -3.00
N THR A 53 -9.81 9.65 -3.37
CA THR A 53 -9.56 10.80 -2.49
C THR A 53 -10.85 11.50 -2.10
N ARG A 54 -11.81 11.63 -3.02
CA ARG A 54 -13.13 12.21 -2.72
C ARG A 54 -13.97 11.37 -1.76
N ARG A 55 -13.80 10.04 -1.73
CA ARG A 55 -14.46 9.15 -0.76
C ARG A 55 -13.86 9.27 0.64
N ALA A 56 -12.62 9.75 0.75
CA ALA A 56 -11.89 9.86 2.01
C ALA A 56 -12.16 11.16 2.81
N ILE A 57 -12.87 12.13 2.22
CA ILE A 57 -13.18 13.44 2.80
C ILE A 57 -14.63 13.45 3.27
#